data_AF-A0A0U5GLW6-F1
#
_entry.id   AF-A0A0U5GLW6-F1
#
_cell.length_a   1.000
_cell.length_b   1.000
_cell.length_c   1.000
_cell.angle_alpha   90.00
_cell.angle_beta   90.00
_cell.angle_gamma   90.00
#
_symmetry.space_group_name_H-M   'P 1'
#
loop_
_entity.id
_entity.type
_entity.pdbx_description
1 polymer ?
#
loop_
_entity_poly.entity_id
_entity_poly.type
_entity_poly.pdbx_seq_one_letter_code
_entity_poly.pdbx_strand_id
1 'polypeptide(L)'
;MASQPEPFAQQPSYTSLWNDFPPRASDQSSPNFDGRIAHTLAACTRCRQRKSRCDPGIPKCGPCDRSNANCSYYDSTRKRTISRTYIVQLREQARRLERELEEVEKDFQQAADAELIVRGTGRIRFKEHDEARYLGPSSGIAITRLVMEMAKQNTSSKSIKDVVPESTAQKIKDAFTQESGKPTSKVYPMISSIAQPNLPLKHVTYRLIDVFTVKGTKP
;
A
#
# COMPACT_ATOMS: atom_id res chain seq x y z
N MET A 1 -31.45 36.77 21.53
CA MET A 1 -30.71 37.33 20.38
C MET A 1 -29.24 36.97 20.63
N ALA A 2 -28.66 35.83 20.19
CA ALA A 2 -28.39 35.40 18.81
C ALA A 2 -28.01 36.61 17.95
N SER A 3 -26.82 36.78 17.37
CA SER A 3 -25.70 35.93 16.92
C SER A 3 -24.56 36.93 16.58
N GLN A 4 -23.26 36.62 16.64
CA GLN A 4 -22.49 36.00 15.54
C GLN A 4 -21.10 35.54 16.04
N PRO A 5 -20.58 34.40 15.55
CA PRO A 5 -19.16 34.06 15.63
C PRO A 5 -18.41 34.37 14.32
N GLU A 6 -17.17 34.85 14.51
CA GLU A 6 -16.12 35.17 13.52
C GLU A 6 -15.59 33.92 12.76
N PRO A 7 -14.90 34.12 11.61
CA PRO A 7 -14.93 33.18 10.50
C PRO A 7 -13.90 32.03 10.58
N PHE A 8 -14.33 30.93 9.96
CA PHE A 8 -13.62 29.71 9.60
C PHE A 8 -12.09 29.77 9.56
N ALA A 9 -11.46 28.96 10.42
CA ALA A 9 -10.08 28.53 10.31
C ALA A 9 -9.87 27.81 8.96
N GLN A 10 -9.04 28.40 8.11
CA GLN A 10 -8.61 27.82 6.85
C GLN A 10 -7.72 26.61 7.13
N GLN A 11 -8.15 25.42 6.69
CA GLN A 11 -7.28 24.25 6.64
C GLN A 11 -6.15 24.52 5.63
N PRO A 12 -4.89 24.18 5.96
CA PRO A 12 -3.82 24.26 4.98
C PRO A 12 -4.07 23.23 3.87
N SER A 13 -4.32 23.72 2.66
CA SER A 13 -4.33 22.91 1.45
C SER A 13 -2.91 22.44 1.18
N TYR A 14 -2.61 21.18 1.47
CA TYR A 14 -1.38 20.55 1.02
C TYR A 14 -1.46 20.32 -0.49
N THR A 15 -0.94 21.26 -1.27
CA THR A 15 -0.73 21.07 -2.71
C THR A 15 0.47 20.14 -2.87
N SER A 16 0.21 18.85 -3.14
CA SER A 16 1.23 17.93 -3.60
C SER A 16 1.77 18.42 -4.94
N LEU A 17 2.96 19.05 -4.93
CA LEU A 17 3.72 19.55 -6.10
C LEU A 17 4.16 18.46 -7.11
N TRP A 18 3.66 17.23 -6.95
CA TRP A 18 3.95 16.08 -7.80
C TRP A 18 2.72 15.63 -8.62
N ASN A 19 1.57 16.29 -8.45
CA ASN A 19 0.33 15.93 -9.16
C ASN A 19 0.19 16.58 -10.55
N ASP A 20 1.11 17.45 -10.96
CA ASP A 20 1.07 18.11 -12.27
C ASP A 20 1.84 17.35 -13.36
N PHE A 21 1.83 16.01 -13.31
CA PHE A 21 2.14 15.24 -14.51
C PHE A 21 0.87 15.13 -15.34
N PRO A 22 0.86 15.63 -16.60
CA PRO A 22 -0.28 15.44 -17.48
C PRO A 22 -0.60 13.94 -17.53
N PRO A 23 -1.88 13.53 -17.54
CA PRO A 23 -2.22 12.12 -17.60
C PRO A 23 -1.53 11.55 -18.82
N ARG A 24 -0.51 10.72 -18.58
CA ARG A 24 0.17 9.96 -19.63
C ARG A 24 -0.94 9.11 -20.21
N ALA A 25 -1.44 9.51 -21.37
CA ALA A 25 -2.51 8.80 -22.07
C ALA A 25 -2.12 7.33 -22.05
N SER A 26 -2.85 6.56 -21.24
CA SER A 26 -2.72 5.13 -21.10
C SER A 26 -3.26 4.54 -22.40
N ASP A 27 -2.46 4.69 -23.45
CA ASP A 27 -2.64 4.05 -24.72
C ASP A 27 -2.31 2.57 -24.49
N GLN A 28 -3.28 1.86 -23.90
CA GLN A 28 -3.29 0.42 -23.69
C GLN A 28 -3.42 -0.27 -25.06
N SER A 29 -2.39 -0.14 -25.89
CA SER A 29 -2.31 -0.77 -27.20
C SER A 29 -0.91 -1.28 -27.49
N SER A 30 -0.50 -2.34 -26.78
CA SER A 30 0.54 -3.24 -27.31
C SER A 30 -0.10 -4.59 -27.55
N PRO A 31 -0.06 -5.12 -28.80
CA PRO A 31 1.20 -5.33 -29.50
C PRO A 31 1.11 -4.99 -31.00
N ASN A 32 1.52 -3.78 -31.41
CA ASN A 32 1.96 -3.56 -32.79
C ASN A 32 2.90 -2.35 -32.98
N PHE A 33 3.54 -1.88 -31.90
CA PHE A 33 4.61 -0.88 -31.99
C PHE A 33 5.79 -1.38 -32.83
N ASP A 34 6.05 -2.69 -32.81
CA ASP A 34 7.11 -3.30 -33.60
C ASP A 34 6.87 -3.12 -35.11
N GLY A 35 5.62 -3.26 -35.56
CA GLY A 35 5.20 -3.00 -36.94
C GLY A 35 5.26 -1.52 -37.31
N ARG A 36 4.71 -0.62 -36.48
CA ARG A 36 4.74 0.83 -36.77
C ARG A 36 6.15 1.38 -36.89
N ILE A 37 7.06 0.97 -36.01
CA ILE A 37 8.46 1.41 -36.08
C ILE A 37 9.16 0.76 -37.29
N ALA A 38 8.91 -0.52 -37.56
CA ALA A 38 9.44 -1.20 -38.74
C ALA A 38 9.09 -0.46 -40.04
N HIS A 39 7.87 0.07 -40.17
CA HIS A 39 7.42 0.84 -41.33
C HIS A 39 7.99 2.26 -41.42
N THR A 40 8.50 2.83 -40.32
CA THR A 40 9.14 4.17 -40.31
C THR A 40 10.66 4.11 -40.51
N LEU A 41 11.26 2.91 -40.45
CA LEU A 41 12.69 2.75 -40.68
C LEU A 41 13.05 3.01 -42.15
N ALA A 42 14.09 3.82 -42.35
CA ALA A 42 14.68 4.02 -43.66
C ALA A 42 15.16 2.68 -44.26
N ALA A 43 15.20 2.63 -45.60
CA ALA A 43 15.78 1.51 -46.33
C ALA A 43 17.24 1.28 -45.87
N CYS A 44 17.63 0.02 -45.72
CA CYS A 44 19.00 -0.31 -45.31
C CYS A 44 20.02 0.11 -46.39
N THR A 45 21.26 0.35 -45.98
CA THR A 45 22.37 0.80 -46.84
C THR A 45 22.58 -0.13 -48.04
N ARG A 46 22.52 -1.44 -47.82
CA ARG A 46 22.68 -2.46 -48.87
C ARG A 46 21.55 -2.43 -49.90
N CYS A 47 20.29 -2.32 -49.48
CA CYS A 47 19.16 -2.20 -50.41
C CYS A 47 19.20 -0.85 -51.16
N ARG A 48 19.65 0.22 -50.51
CA ARG A 48 19.84 1.53 -51.13
C ARG A 48 20.91 1.49 -52.22
N GLN A 49 22.05 0.85 -51.95
CA GLN A 49 23.14 0.68 -52.92
C GLN A 49 22.72 -0.18 -54.12
N ARG A 50 21.91 -1.21 -53.89
CA ARG A 50 21.39 -2.10 -54.95
C ARG A 50 20.14 -1.58 -55.66
N LYS A 51 19.59 -0.44 -55.22
CA LYS A 51 18.31 0.11 -55.71
C LYS A 51 17.15 -0.91 -55.66
N SER A 52 17.16 -1.78 -54.64
CA SER A 52 16.13 -2.83 -54.45
C SER A 52 15.14 -2.44 -53.36
N ARG A 53 13.89 -2.95 -53.44
CA ARG A 53 12.89 -2.77 -52.39
C ARG A 53 13.41 -3.31 -51.05
N CYS A 54 13.31 -2.51 -49.99
CA CYS A 54 13.71 -2.90 -48.65
C CYS A 54 12.47 -3.20 -47.82
N ASP A 55 12.42 -4.39 -47.23
CA ASP A 55 11.34 -4.74 -46.31
C ASP A 55 11.58 -4.13 -44.92
N PRO A 56 10.50 -3.78 -44.20
CA PRO A 56 10.56 -3.23 -42.85
C PRO A 56 10.98 -4.27 -41.79
N GLY A 57 11.16 -5.54 -42.16
CA GLY A 57 11.53 -6.63 -41.24
C GLY A 57 12.70 -6.29 -40.30
N ILE A 58 12.51 -6.65 -39.03
CA ILE A 58 13.48 -6.55 -37.92
C ILE A 58 13.60 -7.97 -37.35
N PRO A 59 14.81 -8.52 -37.11
CA PRO A 59 16.12 -7.85 -37.06
C PRO A 59 16.80 -7.60 -38.41
N LYS A 60 16.35 -8.21 -39.52
CA LYS A 60 16.91 -8.01 -40.86
C LYS A 60 15.78 -7.84 -41.88
N CYS A 61 16.01 -7.05 -42.95
CA CYS A 61 15.08 -7.06 -44.09
C CYS A 61 15.19 -8.38 -44.87
N GLY A 62 14.12 -8.81 -45.53
CA GLY A 62 14.08 -10.06 -46.32
C GLY A 62 15.27 -10.24 -47.27
N PRO A 63 15.69 -9.22 -48.05
CA PRO A 63 16.87 -9.32 -48.92
C PRO A 63 18.20 -9.48 -48.19
N CYS A 64 18.35 -8.87 -47.00
CA CYS A 64 19.56 -9.02 -46.19
C CYS A 64 19.59 -10.35 -45.44
N ASP A 65 18.41 -10.84 -45.03
CA ASP A 65 18.27 -12.11 -44.35
C ASP A 65 18.63 -13.29 -45.27
N ARG A 66 18.08 -13.31 -46.49
CA ARG A 66 18.41 -14.34 -47.51
C ARG A 66 19.88 -14.38 -47.90
N SER A 67 20.58 -13.26 -47.85
CA SER A 67 22.03 -13.22 -48.14
C SER A 67 22.90 -13.33 -46.89
N ASN A 68 22.29 -13.50 -45.72
CA ASN A 68 22.94 -13.43 -44.41
C ASN A 68 23.89 -12.21 -44.24
N ALA A 69 23.54 -11.07 -44.83
CA ALA A 69 24.35 -9.86 -44.76
C ALA A 69 23.94 -9.00 -43.56
N ASN A 70 24.89 -8.17 -43.07
CA ASN A 70 24.60 -7.21 -42.02
C ASN A 70 23.60 -6.16 -42.51
N CYS A 71 22.48 -5.99 -41.79
CA CYS A 71 21.42 -5.06 -42.13
C CYS A 71 21.55 -3.80 -41.26
N SER A 72 22.11 -2.74 -41.85
CA SER A 72 22.28 -1.43 -41.21
C SER A 72 21.68 -0.32 -42.05
N TYR A 73 21.24 0.76 -41.42
CA TYR A 73 20.84 2.00 -42.09
C TYR A 73 21.73 3.14 -41.61
N TYR A 74 21.87 4.17 -42.44
CA TYR A 74 22.61 5.37 -42.10
C TYR A 74 21.63 6.40 -41.52
N ASP A 75 21.85 6.79 -40.27
CA ASP A 75 21.08 7.84 -39.61
C ASP A 75 21.77 9.19 -39.87
N SER A 76 21.13 10.07 -40.65
CA SER A 76 21.67 11.39 -41.00
C SER A 76 21.74 12.33 -39.80
N THR A 77 20.87 12.15 -38.81
CA THR A 77 20.81 13.02 -37.62
C THR A 77 21.99 12.75 -36.70
N ARG A 78 22.33 11.48 -36.50
CA ARG A 78 23.45 11.04 -35.66
C ARG A 78 24.74 10.79 -36.43
N LYS A 79 24.72 10.97 -37.76
CA LYS A 79 25.85 10.74 -38.69
C LYS A 79 26.53 9.39 -38.47
N ARG A 80 25.76 8.34 -38.14
CA ARG A 80 26.29 7.00 -37.83
C ARG A 80 25.46 5.90 -38.46
N THR A 81 26.09 4.78 -38.76
CA THR A 81 25.40 3.57 -39.20
C THR A 81 24.87 2.79 -38.01
N ILE A 82 23.57 2.54 -38.00
CA ILE A 82 22.89 1.80 -36.93
C ILE A 82 22.42 0.46 -37.51
N SER A 83 22.78 -0.64 -36.85
CA SER A 83 22.28 -1.97 -37.23
C SER A 83 20.84 -2.16 -36.77
N ARG A 84 20.04 -2.89 -37.56
CA ARG A 84 18.67 -3.22 -37.17
C ARG A 84 18.61 -4.18 -35.97
N THR A 85 19.66 -4.98 -35.75
CA THR A 85 19.81 -5.79 -34.53
C THR A 85 19.95 -4.93 -33.27
N TYR A 86 20.65 -3.80 -33.35
CA TYR A 86 20.80 -2.88 -32.23
C TYR A 86 19.46 -2.25 -31.83
N ILE A 87 18.55 -2.01 -32.78
CA ILE A 87 17.18 -1.54 -32.47
C ILE A 87 16.44 -2.56 -31.61
N VAL A 88 16.56 -3.86 -31.92
CA VAL A 88 15.92 -4.92 -31.10
C VAL A 88 16.48 -4.92 -29.68
N GLN A 89 17.80 -4.81 -29.54
CA GLN A 89 18.44 -4.75 -28.22
C GLN A 89 17.97 -3.53 -27.43
N LEU A 90 17.90 -2.36 -28.05
CA LEU A 90 17.38 -1.15 -27.41
C LEU A 90 15.91 -1.29 -26.98
N ARG A 91 15.09 -1.97 -27.78
CA ARG A 91 13.69 -2.23 -27.41
C ARG A 91 13.59 -3.14 -26.20
N GLU A 92 14.37 -4.22 -26.16
CA GLU A 92 14.37 -5.11 -25.01
C GLU A 92 14.88 -4.41 -23.75
N GLN A 93 15.91 -3.58 -23.89
CA GLN A 93 16.39 -2.73 -22.79
C GLN A 93 15.32 -1.74 -22.31
N ALA A 94 14.62 -1.06 -23.22
CA ALA A 94 13.52 -0.16 -22.87
C ALA A 94 12.41 -0.91 -22.12
N ARG A 95 11.98 -2.07 -22.63
CA ARG A 95 10.97 -2.91 -21.97
C ARG A 95 11.41 -3.41 -20.61
N ARG A 96 12.70 -3.67 -20.41
CA ARG A 96 13.26 -4.04 -19.10
C ARG A 96 13.20 -2.87 -18.14
N LEU A 97 13.66 -1.69 -18.56
CA LEU A 97 13.64 -0.48 -17.74
C LEU A 97 12.22 -0.04 -17.39
N GLU A 98 11.27 -0.16 -18.32
CA GLU A 98 9.85 0.12 -18.07
C GLU A 98 9.27 -0.81 -16.99
N ARG A 99 9.63 -2.10 -17.01
CA ARG A 99 9.24 -3.05 -15.95
C ARG A 99 9.86 -2.71 -14.61
N GLU A 100 11.16 -2.42 -14.58
CA GLU A 100 11.85 -2.01 -13.34
C GLU A 100 11.22 -0.74 -12.73
N LEU A 101 10.86 0.24 -13.57
CA LEU A 101 10.13 1.43 -13.11
C LEU A 101 8.75 1.09 -12.57
N GLU A 102 7.98 0.23 -13.25
CA GLU A 102 6.66 -0.18 -12.78
C GLU A 102 6.72 -0.90 -11.43
N GLU A 103 7.72 -1.75 -11.20
CA GLU A 103 7.94 -2.41 -9.92
C GLU A 103 8.24 -1.40 -8.81
N VAL A 104 9.16 -0.47 -9.06
CA VAL A 104 9.51 0.59 -8.10
C VAL A 104 8.31 1.49 -7.81
N GLU A 105 7.53 1.88 -8.83
CA GLU A 105 6.31 2.67 -8.68
C GLU A 105 5.27 1.96 -7.80
N LYS A 106 5.10 0.64 -7.97
CA LYS A 106 4.23 -0.17 -7.10
C LYS A 106 4.71 -0.20 -5.66
N ASP A 107 6.01 -0.34 -5.43
CA ASP A 107 6.58 -0.35 -4.08
C ASP A 107 6.37 1.01 -3.38
N PHE A 108 6.54 2.13 -4.11
CA PHE A 108 6.25 3.47 -3.60
C PHE A 108 4.77 3.65 -3.27
N GLN A 109 3.86 3.17 -4.13
CA GLN A 109 2.41 3.23 -3.88
C GLN A 109 2.03 2.43 -2.63
N GLN A 110 2.55 1.21 -2.48
CA GLN A 110 2.31 0.38 -1.30
C GLN A 110 2.83 1.03 -0.02
N ALA A 111 4.01 1.65 -0.06
CA ALA A 111 4.57 2.37 1.08
C ALA A 111 3.73 3.61 1.46
N ALA A 112 3.28 4.37 0.47
CA ALA A 112 2.41 5.53 0.68
C ALA A 112 1.05 5.12 1.25
N ASP A 113 0.47 4.03 0.75
CA ASP A 113 -0.79 3.46 1.27
C ASP A 113 -0.63 2.98 2.71
N ALA A 114 0.47 2.30 3.04
CA ALA A 114 0.77 1.88 4.40
C ALA A 114 0.89 3.08 5.36
N GLU A 115 1.59 4.15 4.96
CA GLU A 115 1.70 5.37 5.75
C GLU A 115 0.33 6.06 5.95
N LEU A 116 -0.47 6.12 4.88
CA LEU A 116 -1.82 6.69 4.93
C LEU A 116 -2.73 5.90 5.88
N ILE A 117 -2.67 4.57 5.85
CA ILE A 117 -3.41 3.69 6.76
C ILE A 117 -2.99 3.96 8.21
N VAL A 118 -1.69 4.02 8.51
CA VAL A 118 -1.19 4.27 9.88
C VAL A 118 -1.58 5.67 10.38
N ARG A 119 -1.57 6.69 9.53
CA ARG A 119 -2.02 8.05 9.91
C ARG A 119 -3.53 8.13 10.09
N GLY A 120 -4.30 7.41 9.27
CA GLY A 120 -5.76 7.36 9.33
C GLY A 120 -6.27 6.65 10.58
N THR A 121 -5.64 5.54 10.98
CA THR A 121 -6.07 4.71 12.12
C THR A 121 -5.97 5.45 13.45
N GLY A 122 -5.06 6.41 13.58
CA GLY A 122 -4.87 7.20 14.80
C GLY A 122 -5.97 8.22 15.10
N ARG A 123 -6.89 8.51 14.16
CA ARG A 123 -8.01 9.46 14.35
C ARG A 123 -9.29 8.75 14.80
N ILE A 124 -9.83 9.15 15.95
CA ILE A 124 -10.97 8.48 16.59
C ILE A 124 -12.07 9.47 16.96
N ARG A 125 -13.31 9.11 16.61
CA ARG A 125 -14.53 9.79 17.05
C ARG A 125 -15.18 8.93 18.14
N PHE A 126 -15.32 9.46 19.35
CA PHE A 126 -15.93 8.75 20.48
C PHE A 126 -17.45 8.84 20.48
N LYS A 127 -17.99 9.93 19.90
CA LYS A 127 -19.41 10.15 19.67
C LYS A 127 -19.64 10.60 18.24
N GLU A 128 -20.85 10.36 17.74
CA GLU A 128 -21.24 10.64 16.35
C GLU A 128 -21.11 12.13 15.95
N HIS A 129 -21.23 13.04 16.92
CA HIS A 129 -21.07 14.49 16.72
C HIS A 129 -19.73 15.06 17.19
N ASP A 130 -18.84 14.23 17.76
CA ASP A 130 -17.52 14.71 18.18
C ASP A 130 -16.55 14.80 16.99
N GLU A 131 -15.60 15.72 17.09
CA GLU A 131 -14.45 15.79 16.19
C GLU A 131 -13.53 14.58 16.38
N ALA A 132 -12.83 14.17 15.31
CA ALA A 132 -11.90 13.07 15.38
C ALA A 132 -10.62 13.51 16.09
N ARG A 133 -10.33 12.93 17.25
CA ARG A 133 -9.09 13.19 18.00
C ARG A 133 -8.01 12.21 17.59
N TYR A 134 -6.80 12.73 17.37
CA TYR A 134 -5.64 11.91 17.06
C TYR A 134 -5.00 11.40 18.36
N LEU A 135 -5.01 10.09 18.57
CA LEU A 135 -4.48 9.46 19.79
C LEU A 135 -3.02 8.99 19.63
N GLY A 136 -2.40 9.23 18.47
CA GLY A 136 -1.05 8.80 18.17
C GLY A 136 -0.98 7.46 17.43
N PRO A 137 0.09 7.23 16.64
CA PRO A 137 0.23 6.04 15.80
C PRO A 137 0.59 4.79 16.61
N SER A 138 1.14 4.95 17.82
CA SER A 138 1.49 3.87 18.76
C SER A 138 0.40 3.57 19.80
N SER A 139 -0.76 4.24 19.72
CA SER A 139 -1.85 3.97 20.67
C SER A 139 -2.43 2.57 20.46
N GLY A 140 -2.82 1.89 21.54
CA GLY A 140 -3.37 0.53 21.46
C GLY A 140 -4.62 0.43 20.56
N ILE A 141 -5.35 1.53 20.42
CA ILE A 141 -6.51 1.64 19.53
C ILE A 141 -6.14 1.86 18.06
N ALA A 142 -5.05 2.59 17.77
CA ALA A 142 -4.51 2.69 16.41
C ALA A 142 -3.94 1.32 15.96
N ILE A 143 -3.21 0.64 16.84
CA ILE A 143 -2.65 -0.69 16.59
C ILE A 143 -3.76 -1.72 16.33
N THR A 144 -4.81 -1.77 17.15
CA THR A 144 -5.92 -2.70 16.94
C THR A 144 -6.67 -2.44 15.63
N ARG A 145 -6.87 -1.17 15.24
CA ARG A 145 -7.44 -0.84 13.93
C ARG A 145 -6.55 -1.24 12.76
N LEU A 146 -5.24 -1.01 12.86
CA LEU A 146 -4.27 -1.43 11.84
C LEU A 146 -4.31 -2.95 11.63
N VAL A 147 -4.30 -3.72 12.72
CA VAL A 147 -4.42 -5.19 12.67
C VAL A 147 -5.75 -5.60 12.02
N MET A 148 -6.84 -4.90 12.34
CA MET A 148 -8.14 -5.15 11.74
C MET A 148 -8.17 -4.84 10.23
N GLU A 149 -7.53 -3.76 9.81
CA GLU A 149 -7.38 -3.37 8.40
C GLU A 149 -6.57 -4.43 7.63
N MET A 150 -5.45 -4.89 8.19
CA MET A 150 -4.64 -5.97 7.61
C MET A 150 -5.41 -7.30 7.53
N ALA A 151 -6.24 -7.60 8.53
CA ALA A 151 -7.09 -8.79 8.49
C ALA A 151 -8.08 -8.74 7.31
N LYS A 152 -8.70 -7.58 7.04
CA LYS A 152 -9.59 -7.38 5.88
C LYS A 152 -8.89 -7.45 4.52
N GLN A 153 -7.60 -7.10 4.45
CA GLN A 153 -6.85 -7.21 3.20
C GLN A 153 -6.51 -8.68 2.88
N ASN A 154 -6.20 -9.48 3.90
CA ASN A 154 -5.80 -10.88 3.72
C ASN A 154 -6.99 -11.84 3.58
N THR A 155 -8.11 -11.56 4.23
CA THR A 155 -9.37 -12.25 4.00
C THR A 155 -10.21 -11.31 3.16
N SER A 156 -10.40 -11.56 1.86
CA SER A 156 -11.01 -10.68 0.83
C SER A 156 -12.44 -10.16 1.11
N SER A 157 -12.88 -10.24 2.36
CA SER A 157 -14.10 -9.72 2.93
C SER A 157 -14.07 -8.20 3.13
N LYS A 158 -15.14 -7.55 2.69
CA LYS A 158 -15.34 -6.10 2.84
C LYS A 158 -15.79 -5.72 4.26
N SER A 159 -16.22 -6.70 5.08
CA SER A 159 -16.81 -6.47 6.40
C SER A 159 -16.07 -7.22 7.51
N ILE A 160 -15.87 -6.54 8.63
CA ILE A 160 -15.35 -7.12 9.89
C ILE A 160 -16.18 -8.31 10.36
N LYS A 161 -17.49 -8.32 10.06
CA LYS A 161 -18.41 -9.41 10.44
C LYS A 161 -18.06 -10.74 9.78
N ASP A 162 -17.34 -10.72 8.67
CA ASP A 162 -16.96 -11.94 7.95
C ASP A 162 -15.62 -12.51 8.45
N VAL A 163 -14.82 -11.70 9.15
CA VAL A 163 -13.53 -12.11 9.72
C VAL A 163 -13.73 -12.91 11.02
N VAL A 164 -14.72 -12.51 11.82
CA VAL A 164 -15.05 -13.16 13.10
C VAL A 164 -16.48 -13.70 13.02
N PRO A 165 -16.68 -15.05 13.00
CA PRO A 165 -18.00 -15.64 13.00
C PRO A 165 -18.85 -15.13 14.17
N GLU A 166 -20.14 -14.90 13.93
CA GLU A 166 -21.05 -14.31 14.92
C GLU A 166 -21.14 -15.10 16.23
N SER A 167 -21.05 -16.42 16.16
CA SER A 167 -20.97 -17.31 17.33
C SER A 167 -19.72 -17.07 18.17
N THR A 168 -18.60 -16.73 17.54
CA THR A 168 -17.35 -16.43 18.23
C THR A 168 -17.42 -15.05 18.88
N ALA A 169 -18.00 -14.07 18.17
CA ALA A 169 -18.22 -12.74 18.72
C ALA A 169 -19.13 -12.77 19.97
N GLN A 170 -20.20 -13.58 19.94
CA GLN A 170 -21.08 -13.81 21.08
C GLN A 170 -20.33 -14.42 22.26
N LYS A 171 -19.56 -15.50 22.04
CA LYS A 171 -18.73 -16.11 23.10
C LYS A 171 -17.75 -15.12 23.73
N ILE A 172 -17.11 -14.27 22.94
CA ILE A 172 -16.18 -13.24 23.44
C ILE A 172 -16.94 -12.22 24.29
N LYS A 173 -18.13 -11.80 23.85
CA LYS A 173 -18.98 -10.86 24.60
C LYS A 173 -19.44 -11.46 25.93
N ASP A 174 -19.88 -12.72 25.92
CA ASP A 174 -20.34 -13.44 27.12
C ASP A 174 -19.20 -13.68 28.11
N ALA A 175 -18.02 -14.06 27.62
CA ALA A 175 -16.83 -14.18 28.45
C ALA A 175 -16.45 -12.82 29.06
N PHE A 176 -16.55 -11.74 28.29
CA PHE A 176 -16.27 -10.39 28.79
C PHE A 176 -17.27 -9.96 29.87
N THR A 177 -18.58 -10.19 29.66
CA THR A 177 -19.62 -9.81 30.64
C THR A 177 -19.47 -10.61 31.93
N GLN A 178 -19.27 -11.93 31.83
CA GLN A 178 -19.01 -12.80 32.98
C GLN A 178 -17.77 -12.35 33.76
N GLU A 179 -16.69 -11.95 33.08
CA GLU A 179 -15.48 -11.46 33.72
C GLU A 179 -15.67 -10.07 34.34
N SER A 180 -16.44 -9.19 33.70
CA SER A 180 -16.73 -7.83 34.22
C SER A 180 -17.65 -7.83 35.44
N GLY A 181 -18.52 -8.85 35.56
CA GLY A 181 -19.39 -9.03 36.71
C GLY A 181 -18.66 -9.57 37.95
N LYS A 182 -17.39 -9.98 37.81
CA LYS A 182 -16.57 -10.39 38.96
C LYS A 182 -16.19 -9.17 39.78
N PRO A 183 -16.16 -9.27 41.13
CA PRO A 183 -15.85 -8.14 42.01
C PRO A 183 -14.39 -7.65 41.93
N THR A 184 -13.58 -8.18 41.00
CA THR A 184 -12.15 -7.90 40.90
C THR A 184 -11.82 -7.41 39.50
N SER A 185 -11.03 -6.35 39.37
CA SER A 185 -10.58 -5.85 38.07
C SER A 185 -9.48 -6.72 37.47
N LYS A 186 -9.43 -6.76 36.13
CA LYS A 186 -8.47 -7.54 35.31
C LYS A 186 -6.99 -7.22 35.53
N VAL A 187 -6.65 -6.08 36.16
CA VAL A 187 -5.31 -5.46 36.09
C VAL A 187 -4.61 -5.33 37.45
N TYR A 188 -4.83 -6.27 38.38
CA TYR A 188 -4.02 -6.29 39.61
C TYR A 188 -3.29 -7.63 39.78
N PRO A 189 -1.94 -7.61 39.90
CA PRO A 189 -1.16 -8.80 40.19
C PRO A 189 -1.54 -9.37 41.56
N MET A 190 -1.52 -10.69 41.70
CA MET A 190 -1.81 -11.39 42.96
C MET A 190 -0.78 -11.10 44.06
N ILE A 191 0.39 -10.60 43.68
CA ILE A 191 1.52 -10.32 44.56
C ILE A 191 1.93 -8.87 44.30
N SER A 192 1.88 -8.03 45.33
CA SER A 192 2.50 -6.70 45.29
C SER A 192 3.99 -6.86 45.59
N SER A 193 4.83 -6.20 44.80
CA SER A 193 6.28 -6.10 45.07
C SER A 193 6.60 -5.11 46.20
N ILE A 194 5.59 -4.40 46.71
CA ILE A 194 5.71 -3.39 47.76
C ILE A 194 5.06 -3.94 49.03
N ALA A 195 5.83 -3.98 50.12
CA ALA A 195 5.32 -4.34 51.45
C ALA A 195 4.48 -3.19 52.00
N GLN A 196 3.27 -3.49 52.48
CA GLN A 196 2.40 -2.46 53.05
C GLN A 196 2.91 -2.07 54.44
N PRO A 197 3.27 -0.80 54.67
CA PRO A 197 3.99 -0.40 55.89
C PRO A 197 3.14 -0.48 57.16
N ASN A 198 1.82 -0.38 57.01
CA ASN A 198 0.86 -0.46 58.11
C ASN A 198 -0.23 -1.47 57.76
N LEU A 199 -0.71 -2.19 58.78
CA LEU A 199 -1.81 -3.12 58.62
C LEU A 199 -3.11 -2.32 58.35
N PRO A 200 -3.88 -2.68 57.31
CA PRO A 200 -5.13 -2.00 57.02
C PRO A 200 -6.17 -2.21 58.13
N LEU A 201 -7.17 -1.31 58.21
CA LEU A 201 -8.25 -1.43 59.17
C LEU A 201 -8.98 -2.77 59.01
N LYS A 202 -9.45 -3.36 60.12
CA LYS A 202 -10.08 -4.69 60.18
C LYS A 202 -11.14 -4.92 59.09
N HIS A 203 -11.99 -3.92 58.82
CA HIS A 203 -13.03 -4.02 57.80
C HIS A 203 -12.47 -4.05 56.36
N VAL A 204 -11.35 -3.38 56.11
CA VAL A 204 -10.63 -3.40 54.83
C VAL A 204 -9.94 -4.75 54.65
N THR A 205 -9.33 -5.29 55.72
CA THR A 205 -8.68 -6.60 55.69
C THR A 205 -9.65 -7.72 55.31
N TYR A 206 -10.87 -7.75 55.88
CA TYR A 206 -11.88 -8.74 55.50
C TYR A 206 -12.28 -8.61 54.03
N ARG A 207 -12.51 -7.39 53.53
CA ARG A 207 -12.79 -7.19 52.09
C ARG A 207 -11.64 -7.64 51.18
N LEU A 208 -10.38 -7.43 51.60
CA LEU A 208 -9.21 -7.88 50.84
C LEU A 208 -9.11 -9.42 50.82
N ILE A 209 -9.44 -10.07 51.94
CA ILE A 209 -9.52 -11.55 52.02
C ILE A 209 -10.63 -12.06 51.09
N ASP A 210 -11.81 -11.45 51.09
CA ASP A 210 -12.91 -11.83 50.21
C ASP A 210 -12.52 -11.68 48.72
N VAL A 211 -11.81 -10.61 48.38
CA VAL A 211 -11.27 -10.40 47.02
C VAL A 211 -10.20 -11.44 46.67
N PHE A 212 -9.34 -11.81 47.63
CA PHE A 212 -8.28 -12.79 47.44
C PHE A 212 -8.83 -14.21 47.24
N THR A 213 -9.81 -14.62 48.04
CA THR A 213 -10.43 -15.95 47.94
C THR A 213 -11.19 -16.12 46.63
N VAL A 214 -11.91 -15.09 46.17
CA VAL A 214 -12.61 -15.08 44.88
C VAL A 214 -11.63 -15.15 43.69
N LYS A 215 -10.41 -14.61 43.82
CA LYS A 215 -9.35 -14.72 42.78
C LYS A 215 -8.56 -16.02 42.85
N GLY A 216 -8.35 -16.57 44.03
CA GLY A 216 -7.54 -17.78 44.28
C GLY A 216 -8.25 -19.08 43.91
N THR A 217 -9.59 -19.09 43.88
CA THR A 217 -10.38 -20.21 43.37
C THR A 217 -10.49 -20.16 41.85
N LYS A 218 -9.42 -20.58 41.16
CA LYS A 218 -9.56 -21.16 39.81
C LYS A 218 -9.41 -22.68 39.94
N PRO A 219 -10.20 -23.51 39.23
CA PRO A 219 -9.81 -24.88 38.95
C PRO A 219 -8.55 -24.94 38.08
#